data_AF-A0A2P4YR44-F1
#
_entry.id   AF-A0A2P4YR44-F1
#
_cell.length_a   1.000
_cell.length_b   1.000
_cell.length_c   1.000
_cell.angle_alpha   90.00
_cell.angle_beta   90.00
_cell.angle_gamma   90.00
#
_symmetry.space_group_name_H-M   'P 1'
#
loop_
_entity.id
_entity.type
_entity.pdbx_description
1 polymer ?
#
loop_
_entity_poly.entity_id
_entity_poly.type
_entity_poly.pdbx_seq_one_letter_code
_entity_poly.pdbx_strand_id
1 'polypeptide(L)'
;MAKAADGKRATSRGPNWNQEEDRQLTKAWLDVSKDGIVGTDQSGAQFWERVTQMYNDTRPRQQERYKRHQNAVANRWKAIRFARKNG
;
A
#
# COMPACT_ATOMS: atom_id res chain seq x y z
N MET A 1 -2.53 14.22 -44.50
CA MET A 1 -3.13 14.33 -43.15
C MET A 1 -2.43 13.35 -42.23
N ALA A 2 -1.53 13.79 -41.35
CA ALA A 2 -0.86 12.93 -40.38
C ALA A 2 -1.36 13.29 -38.98
N LYS A 3 -2.01 12.36 -38.28
CA LYS A 3 -2.31 12.50 -36.85
C LYS A 3 -1.15 11.90 -36.06
N ALA A 4 -0.45 12.76 -35.32
CA ALA A 4 0.59 12.37 -34.38
C ALA A 4 0.00 11.52 -33.24
N ALA A 5 0.64 10.39 -32.97
CA ALA A 5 0.34 9.54 -31.83
C ALA A 5 0.86 10.22 -30.55
N ASP A 6 -0.07 10.61 -29.67
CA ASP A 6 0.25 10.97 -28.28
C ASP A 6 0.64 9.69 -27.54
N GLY A 7 1.94 9.41 -27.54
CA GLY A 7 2.55 8.41 -26.68
C GLY A 7 2.37 8.82 -25.22
N LYS A 8 1.22 8.49 -24.62
CA LYS A 8 1.05 8.50 -23.17
C LYS A 8 2.14 7.60 -22.60
N ARG A 9 3.20 8.21 -22.07
CA ARG A 9 4.20 7.57 -21.23
C ARG A 9 3.41 6.77 -20.20
N ALA A 10 3.40 5.45 -20.35
CA ALA A 10 2.84 4.56 -19.36
C ALA A 10 3.60 4.90 -18.07
N THR A 11 2.94 5.63 -17.18
CA THR A 11 3.44 5.78 -15.82
C THR A 11 3.54 4.34 -15.35
N SER A 12 4.76 3.87 -15.06
CA SER A 12 4.99 2.51 -14.63
C SER A 12 4.28 2.35 -13.30
N ARG A 13 2.97 2.03 -13.36
CA ARG A 13 2.17 1.62 -12.23
C ARG A 13 2.92 0.42 -11.69
N GLY A 14 3.48 0.54 -10.48
CA GLY A 14 4.14 -0.58 -9.83
C GLY A 14 3.22 -1.82 -9.89
N PRO A 15 3.78 -3.03 -9.87
CA PRO A 15 3.06 -4.27 -10.16
C PRO A 15 1.70 -4.32 -9.45
N ASN A 16 0.70 -4.91 -10.11
CA ASN A 16 -0.62 -5.07 -9.53
C ASN A 16 -0.50 -5.74 -8.16
N TRP A 17 -1.16 -5.15 -7.16
CA TRP A 17 -1.24 -5.72 -5.83
C TRP A 17 -1.81 -7.14 -5.89
N ASN A 18 -1.10 -8.09 -5.30
CA ASN A 18 -1.51 -9.49 -5.26
C ASN A 18 -2.01 -9.92 -3.86
N GLN A 19 -2.57 -11.12 -3.75
CA GLN A 19 -3.08 -11.66 -2.48
C GLN A 19 -2.00 -11.82 -1.40
N GLU A 20 -0.75 -12.06 -1.78
CA GLU A 20 0.37 -12.14 -0.84
C GLU A 20 0.73 -10.76 -0.27
N GLU A 21 0.75 -9.72 -1.12
CA GLU A 21 0.90 -8.33 -0.70
C GLU A 21 -0.25 -7.92 0.23
N ASP A 22 -1.48 -8.34 -0.04
CA ASP A 22 -2.63 -8.05 0.82
C ASP A 22 -2.51 -8.71 2.20
N ARG A 23 -2.01 -9.96 2.25
CA ARG A 23 -1.74 -10.67 3.51
C ARG A 23 -0.65 -9.98 4.32
N GLN A 24 0.44 -9.58 3.66
CA GLN A 24 1.52 -8.84 4.31
C GLN A 24 1.08 -7.47 4.80
N LEU A 25 0.34 -6.74 3.98
CA LEU A 25 -0.25 -5.45 4.34
C LEU A 25 -1.17 -5.59 5.55
N THR A 26 -2.01 -6.62 5.58
CA THR A 26 -2.88 -6.91 6.72
C THR A 26 -2.08 -7.23 7.98
N LYS A 27 -1.00 -8.02 7.86
CA LYS A 27 -0.12 -8.33 8.99
C LYS A 27 0.56 -7.08 9.53
N ALA A 28 1.16 -6.27 8.67
CA ALA A 28 1.81 -5.01 9.05
C ALA A 28 0.81 -4.03 9.72
N TRP A 29 -0.40 -3.92 9.18
CA TRP A 29 -1.46 -3.10 9.78
C TRP A 29 -1.88 -3.62 11.16
N LEU A 30 -2.05 -4.94 11.31
CA LEU A 30 -2.42 -5.56 12.58
C LEU A 30 -1.33 -5.38 13.65
N ASP A 31 -0.07 -5.47 13.25
CA ASP A 31 1.08 -5.28 14.14
C ASP A 31 1.12 -3.84 14.66
N VAL A 32 1.09 -2.85 13.74
CA VAL A 32 1.05 -1.42 14.09
C VAL A 32 -0.22 -1.05 14.88
N SER A 33 -1.35 -1.70 14.59
CA SER A 33 -2.59 -1.48 15.34
C SER A 33 -2.57 -2.07 16.75
N LYS A 34 -1.72 -3.07 17.01
CA LYS A 34 -1.51 -3.67 18.33
C LYS A 34 -0.41 -2.97 19.11
N ASP A 35 0.57 -2.39 18.43
CA ASP A 35 1.52 -1.46 19.02
C ASP A 35 0.77 -0.27 19.61
N GLY A 36 0.62 -0.26 20.93
CA GLY A 36 -0.07 0.79 21.71
C GLY A 36 0.54 2.19 21.60
N ILE A 37 1.47 2.40 20.68
CA ILE A 37 2.04 3.69 20.31
C ILE A 37 1.03 4.53 19.49
N VAL A 38 -0.19 4.04 19.25
CA VAL A 38 -1.33 4.85 18.76
C VAL A 38 -2.02 5.60 19.91
N GLY A 39 -1.23 6.06 20.89
CA GLY A 39 -1.68 6.89 21.99
C GLY A 39 -2.08 8.29 21.51
N THR A 40 -3.39 8.51 21.41
CA THR A 40 -4.16 9.76 21.61
C THR A 40 -3.86 11.02 20.80
N ASP A 41 -2.79 11.15 20.00
CA ASP A 41 -2.57 12.38 19.20
C ASP A 41 -1.85 12.18 17.85
N GLN A 42 -1.80 10.94 17.35
CA GLN A 42 -1.13 10.68 16.07
C GLN A 42 -2.06 10.95 14.89
N SER A 43 -1.75 12.00 14.14
CA SER A 43 -2.32 12.25 12.82
C SER A 43 -2.26 10.97 12.00
N GLY A 44 -3.34 10.58 11.31
CA GLY A 44 -3.41 9.32 10.56
C GLY A 44 -2.25 9.07 9.59
N ALA A 45 -1.53 10.13 9.19
CA ALA A 45 -0.26 10.05 8.46
C ALA A 45 0.82 9.23 9.18
N GLN A 46 1.05 9.43 10.49
CA GLN A 46 2.07 8.71 11.27
C GLN A 46 1.73 7.22 11.41
N PHE A 47 0.45 6.90 11.55
CA PHE A 47 -0.01 5.52 11.53
C PHE A 47 0.33 4.86 10.19
N TRP A 48 -0.05 5.49 9.07
CA TRP A 48 0.25 4.96 7.73
C TRP A 48 1.74 4.92 7.41
N GLU A 49 2.52 5.84 7.97
CA GLU A 49 3.98 5.82 7.88
C GLU A 49 4.55 4.53 8.46
N ARG A 50 4.17 4.18 9.69
CA ARG A 50 4.63 2.95 10.35
C ARG A 50 4.18 1.71 9.62
N VAL A 51 2.91 1.65 9.21
CA VAL A 51 2.38 0.53 8.40
C VAL A 51 3.17 0.37 7.10
N THR A 52 3.51 1.49 6.46
CA THR A 52 4.28 1.49 5.21
C THR A 52 5.72 1.08 5.42
N GLN A 53 6.36 1.52 6.51
CA GLN A 53 7.71 1.09 6.88
C GLN A 53 7.75 -0.42 7.15
N MET A 54 6.85 -0.90 8.01
CA MET A 54 6.69 -2.32 8.32
C MET A 54 6.46 -3.15 7.06
N TYR A 55 5.51 -2.75 6.21
CA TYR A 55 5.28 -3.41 4.93
C TYR A 55 6.53 -3.42 4.05
N ASN A 56 7.23 -2.30 3.95
CA ASN A 56 8.42 -2.17 3.13
C ASN A 56 9.63 -2.96 3.65
N ASP A 57 9.65 -3.27 4.94
CA ASP A 57 10.66 -4.10 5.60
C ASP A 57 10.36 -5.59 5.40
N THR A 58 9.10 -6.00 5.54
CA THR A 58 8.70 -7.41 5.42
C THR A 58 8.41 -7.88 3.99
N ARG A 59 8.34 -6.96 3.02
CA ARG A 59 7.87 -7.24 1.65
C ARG A 59 8.66 -8.35 0.94
N PRO A 60 8.04 -9.07 -0.02
CA PRO A 60 8.71 -10.10 -0.78
C PRO A 60 9.87 -9.50 -1.60
N ARG A 61 10.96 -10.26 -1.74
CA ARG A 61 12.16 -9.88 -2.51
C ARG A 61 11.86 -9.50 -3.96
N GLN A 62 10.78 -10.05 -4.52
CA GLN A 62 10.27 -9.72 -5.86
C GLN A 62 9.78 -8.27 -5.99
N GLN A 63 9.33 -7.65 -4.90
CA GLN A 63 8.90 -6.26 -4.83
C GLN A 63 9.97 -5.32 -4.26
N GLU A 64 11.19 -5.79 -3.98
CA GLU A 64 12.29 -4.96 -3.45
C GLU A 64 12.57 -3.72 -4.30
N ARG A 65 12.38 -3.84 -5.62
CA ARG A 65 12.56 -2.74 -6.59
C ARG A 65 11.50 -1.64 -6.49
N TYR A 66 10.39 -1.86 -5.79
CA TYR A 66 9.25 -0.95 -5.73
C TYR A 66 8.89 -0.60 -4.29
N LYS A 67 9.57 0.40 -3.71
CA LYS A 67 9.14 1.01 -2.45
C LYS A 67 7.73 1.56 -2.62
N ARG A 68 6.77 1.07 -1.82
CA ARG A 68 5.40 1.61 -1.81
C ARG A 68 5.35 2.83 -0.90
N HIS A 69 4.72 3.89 -1.39
CA HIS A 69 4.46 5.10 -0.60
C HIS A 69 3.21 4.94 0.27
N GLN A 70 3.12 5.71 1.35
CA GLN A 70 2.02 5.69 2.31
C GLN A 70 0.63 5.75 1.65
N ASN A 71 0.47 6.62 0.65
CA ASN A 71 -0.80 6.76 -0.07
C ASN A 71 -1.20 5.48 -0.82
N ALA A 72 -0.24 4.75 -1.40
CA ALA A 72 -0.52 3.51 -2.11
C ALA A 72 -0.97 2.41 -1.13
N VAL A 73 -0.29 2.29 0.00
CA VAL A 73 -0.58 1.35 1.10
C VAL A 73 -1.97 1.63 1.70
N ALA A 74 -2.26 2.88 2.03
CA ALA A 74 -3.55 3.30 2.58
C ALA A 74 -4.70 3.05 1.60
N ASN A 75 -4.52 3.39 0.32
CA ASN A 75 -5.55 3.15 -0.71
C ASN A 75 -5.78 1.65 -0.93
N ARG A 76 -4.73 0.83 -0.89
CA ARG A 76 -4.89 -0.63 -0.99
C ARG A 76 -5.65 -1.20 0.20
N TRP A 77 -5.33 -0.76 1.42
CA TRP A 77 -6.05 -1.21 2.61
C TRP A 77 -7.54 -0.89 2.55
N LYS A 78 -7.90 0.31 2.09
CA LYS A 78 -9.31 0.66 1.84
C LYS A 78 -9.96 -0.34 0.89
N ALA A 79 -9.32 -0.66 -0.23
CA ALA A 79 -9.85 -1.64 -1.19
C ALA A 79 -10.06 -3.04 -0.57
N ILE A 80 -9.10 -3.54 0.22
CA ILE A 80 -9.23 -4.82 0.94
C ILE A 80 -10.44 -4.80 1.89
N ARG A 81 -10.60 -3.71 2.67
CA ARG A 81 -11.70 -3.56 3.64
C ARG A 81 -13.07 -3.45 2.96
N PHE A 82 -13.16 -2.77 1.82
CA PHE A 82 -14.40 -2.66 1.05
C PHE A 82 -14.78 -3.97 0.36
N ALA A 83 -13.79 -4.73 -0.13
CA ALA A 83 -14.03 -6.06 -0.70
C ALA A 83 -14.63 -7.03 0.33
N ARG A 84 -14.19 -6.96 1.60
CA ARG A 84 -14.75 -7.79 2.69
C ARG A 84 -16.19 -7.43 3.08
N LYS A 85 -16.70 -6.25 2.71
CA LYS A 85 -18.01 -5.75 3.15
C LYS A 85 -19.15 -6.02 2.14
N ASN A 86 -18.84 -6.59 0.98
CA ASN A 86 -19.81 -6.89 -0.10
C ASN A 86 -19.83 -8.38 -0.47
N GLY A 87 -19.56 -9.27 0.50
CA GLY A 87 -19.65 -10.72 0.33
C GLY A 87 -20.80 -11.29 1.12
#